data_AF-A0A7V5C9E4-F1
#
_entry.id   AF-A0A7V5C9E4-F1
#
_cell.length_a   1.000
_cell.length_b   1.000
_cell.length_c   1.000
_cell.angle_alpha   90.00
_cell.angle_beta   90.00
_cell.angle_gamma   90.00
#
_symmetry.space_group_name_H-M   'P 1'
#
loop_
_entity.id
_entity.type
_entity.pdbx_description
1 polymer ?
#
loop_
_entity_poly.entity_id
_entity_poly.type
_entity_poly.pdbx_seq_one_letter_code
_entity_poly.pdbx_strand_id
1 'polypeptide(L)'
;MKSALTHQELTKKLLEEEKLEGVLEMAGAICHELNQPMQSILGFSQLLMDDMAEDNPNYEYIRIIKSQIDKMGRITKKLMRITRYETCEYIESTKIIDIYKASDEEA
;
A
#
# COMPACT_ATOMS: atom_id res chain seq x y z
N MET A 1 9.79 -38.09 -17.05
CA MET A 1 9.14 -37.59 -15.81
C MET A 1 9.80 -36.35 -15.24
N LYS A 2 11.11 -36.35 -14.90
CA LYS A 2 11.82 -35.19 -14.31
C LYS A 2 11.73 -33.91 -15.15
N SER A 3 11.90 -34.03 -16.48
CA SER A 3 11.81 -32.91 -17.43
C SER A 3 10.41 -32.26 -17.52
N ALA A 4 9.32 -33.04 -17.39
CA ALA A 4 7.96 -32.52 -17.37
C ALA A 4 7.63 -31.78 -16.06
N LEU A 5 8.15 -32.27 -14.92
CA LEU A 5 7.99 -31.61 -13.62
C LEU A 5 8.71 -30.25 -13.61
N THR A 6 9.93 -30.19 -14.14
CA THR A 6 10.69 -28.94 -14.30
C THR A 6 10.00 -27.93 -15.22
N HIS A 7 9.38 -28.41 -16.31
CA HIS A 7 8.62 -27.53 -17.20
C HIS A 7 7.39 -26.94 -16.49
N GLN A 8 6.65 -27.76 -15.72
CA GLN A 8 5.49 -27.30 -14.97
C GLN A 8 5.87 -26.29 -13.86
N GLU A 9 6.97 -26.52 -13.15
CA GLU A 9 7.51 -25.59 -12.16
C GLU A 9 7.92 -24.25 -12.78
N LEU A 10 8.59 -24.28 -13.94
CA LEU A 10 8.99 -23.07 -14.65
C LEU A 10 7.77 -22.27 -15.13
N THR A 11 6.78 -22.93 -15.73
CA THR A 11 5.54 -22.27 -16.17
C THR A 11 4.79 -21.64 -14.99
N LYS A 12 4.77 -22.31 -13.83
CA LYS A 12 4.17 -21.74 -12.62
C LYS A 12 4.91 -20.48 -12.16
N LYS A 13 6.25 -20.50 -12.15
CA LYS A 13 7.05 -19.33 -11.79
C LYS A 13 6.82 -18.14 -12.73
N LEU A 14 6.82 -18.38 -14.04
CA LEU A 14 6.55 -17.34 -15.03
C LEU A 14 5.16 -16.71 -14.82
N LEU A 15 4.14 -17.53 -14.51
CA LEU A 15 2.81 -17.01 -14.21
C LEU A 15 2.75 -16.20 -12.90
N GLU A 16 3.54 -16.57 -11.89
CA GLU A 16 3.66 -15.79 -10.64
C GLU A 16 4.40 -14.47 -10.87
N GLU A 17 5.43 -14.45 -11.71
CA GLU A 17 6.17 -13.24 -12.13
C GLU A 17 5.26 -12.27 -12.90
N GLU A 18 4.50 -12.76 -13.88
CA GLU A 18 3.55 -11.93 -14.65
C GLU A 18 2.47 -11.31 -13.75
N LYS A 19 1.95 -12.08 -12.78
CA LYS A 19 0.98 -11.55 -11.80
C LYS A 19 1.62 -10.51 -10.89
N LEU A 20 2.86 -10.73 -10.46
CA LEU A 20 3.59 -9.78 -9.64
C LEU A 20 3.83 -8.46 -10.39
N GLU A 21 4.19 -8.52 -11.67
CA GLU A 21 4.36 -7.34 -12.52
C GLU A 21 3.11 -6.45 -12.51
N GLY A 22 1.94 -7.03 -12.77
CA GLY A 22 0.67 -6.28 -12.70
C GLY A 22 0.34 -5.71 -11.32
N VAL A 23 0.74 -6.41 -10.24
CA VAL A 23 0.60 -5.89 -8.87
C VAL A 23 1.50 -4.68 -8.64
N LEU A 24 2.75 -4.72 -9.14
CA LEU A 24 3.71 -3.62 -9.00
C LEU A 24 3.28 -2.39 -9.79
N GLU A 25 2.79 -2.57 -11.02
CA GLU A 25 2.24 -1.48 -11.83
C GLU A 25 1.07 -0.79 -11.12
N MET A 26 0.11 -1.58 -10.62
CA MET A 26 -1.03 -1.05 -9.88
C MET A 26 -0.62 -0.41 -8.56
N ALA A 27 0.34 -0.98 -7.83
CA ALA A 27 0.86 -0.40 -6.60
C ALA A 27 1.52 0.96 -6.86
N GLY A 28 2.31 1.09 -7.93
CA GLY A 28 2.90 2.35 -8.35
C GLY A 28 1.86 3.42 -8.68
N ALA A 29 0.86 3.07 -9.49
CA ALA A 29 -0.24 3.97 -9.85
C ALA A 29 -1.04 4.43 -8.61
N ILE A 30 -1.45 3.49 -7.76
CA ILE A 30 -2.19 3.80 -6.52
C ILE A 30 -1.35 4.69 -5.59
N CYS A 31 -0.06 4.42 -5.42
CA CYS A 31 0.81 5.24 -4.59
C CYS A 31 0.92 6.67 -5.12
N HIS A 32 1.09 6.84 -6.44
CA HIS A 32 1.12 8.16 -7.06
C HIS A 32 -0.19 8.93 -6.79
N GLU A 33 -1.33 8.32 -7.14
CA GLU A 33 -2.66 8.95 -7.05
C GLU A 33 -3.10 9.21 -5.61
N LEU A 34 -2.70 8.38 -4.64
CA LEU A 34 -3.03 8.61 -3.22
C LEU A 34 -2.10 9.63 -2.56
N ASN A 35 -0.81 9.67 -2.93
CA ASN A 35 0.13 10.60 -2.31
C ASN A 35 -0.24 12.06 -2.59
N GLN A 36 -0.80 12.39 -3.76
CA GLN A 36 -1.20 13.75 -4.11
C GLN A 36 -2.28 14.34 -3.18
N PRO A 37 -3.48 13.74 -3.02
CA PRO A 37 -4.49 14.25 -2.10
C PRO A 37 -4.02 14.19 -0.64
N MET A 38 -3.25 13.16 -0.25
CA MET A 38 -2.68 13.09 1.10
C MET A 38 -1.77 14.27 1.41
N GLN A 39 -0.89 14.64 0.48
CA GLN A 39 0.02 15.78 0.64
C GLN A 39 -0.77 17.11 0.76
N SER A 40 -1.84 17.25 -0.03
CA SER A 40 -2.73 18.41 0.03
C SER A 40 -3.44 18.51 1.40
N ILE A 41 -4.04 17.41 1.86
CA ILE A 41 -4.72 17.35 3.16
C ILE A 41 -3.73 17.64 4.30
N LEU A 42 -2.53 17.07 4.25
CA LEU A 42 -1.47 17.32 5.23
C LEU A 42 -1.06 18.79 5.25
N GLY A 43 -0.86 19.40 4.09
CA GLY A 43 -0.51 20.82 3.95
C GLY A 43 -1.57 21.75 4.54
N PHE A 44 -2.84 21.57 4.17
CA PHE A 44 -3.94 22.37 4.73
C PHE A 44 -4.15 22.13 6.23
N SER A 45 -3.99 20.88 6.69
CA SER A 45 -4.06 20.56 8.12
C SER A 45 -2.97 21.31 8.90
N GLN A 46 -1.75 21.39 8.35
CA GLN A 46 -0.66 22.12 9.00
C GLN A 46 -0.94 23.63 9.05
N LEU A 47 -1.39 24.24 7.95
CA LEU A 47 -1.75 25.66 7.93
C LEU A 47 -2.85 26.00 8.96
N LEU A 48 -3.88 25.16 9.07
CA LEU A 48 -4.96 25.35 10.06
C LEU A 48 -4.46 25.23 11.50
N MET A 49 -3.50 24.34 11.76
CA MET A 49 -2.90 24.19 13.10
C MET A 49 -1.95 25.33 13.44
N ASP A 50 -1.21 25.87 12.46
CA ASP A 50 -0.29 27.00 12.65
C ASP A 50 -1.03 28.30 13.00
N ASP A 51 -2.25 28.48 12.47
CA ASP A 51 -3.12 29.65 12.71
C ASP A 51 -4.07 29.47 13.92
N MET A 52 -3.95 28.37 14.67
CA MET A 52 -4.89 28.00 15.75
C MET A 52 -4.18 27.70 17.06
N ALA A 53 -4.74 28.20 18.17
CA ALA A 53 -4.25 27.86 19.51
C ALA A 53 -4.51 26.38 19.84
N GLU A 54 -3.60 25.74 20.56
CA GLU A 54 -3.69 24.30 20.90
C GLU A 54 -4.89 23.94 21.78
N ASP A 55 -5.44 24.89 22.52
CA ASP A 55 -6.64 24.72 23.35
C ASP A 55 -7.95 24.82 22.55
N ASN A 56 -7.87 25.15 21.26
CA ASN A 56 -9.04 25.16 20.38
C ASN A 56 -9.56 23.73 20.19
N PRO A 57 -10.87 23.47 20.39
CA PRO A 57 -11.44 22.12 20.22
C PRO A 57 -11.23 21.53 18.82
N ASN A 58 -11.06 22.37 17.79
CA ASN A 58 -10.79 21.89 16.43
C ASN A 58 -9.34 21.44 16.21
N TYR A 59 -8.40 21.88 17.05
CA TYR A 59 -7.00 21.49 16.95
C TYR A 59 -6.83 19.98 17.07
N GLU A 60 -7.58 19.35 17.99
CA GLU A 60 -7.56 17.91 18.19
C GLU A 60 -8.10 17.14 16.97
N TYR A 61 -9.18 17.62 16.35
CA TYR A 61 -9.71 17.00 15.15
C TYR A 61 -8.72 17.05 13.98
N ILE A 62 -8.03 18.18 13.80
CA ILE A 62 -7.02 18.31 12.74
C ILE A 62 -5.81 17.41 13.04
N ARG A 63 -5.40 17.28 14.30
CA ARG A 63 -4.36 16.34 14.74
C ARG A 63 -4.73 14.89 14.39
N ILE A 64 -5.99 14.50 14.60
CA ILE A 64 -6.48 13.17 14.23
C ILE A 64 -6.42 12.98 12.71
N ILE A 65 -6.86 13.96 11.91
CA ILE A 65 -6.78 13.90 10.44
C ILE A 65 -5.33 13.67 9.99
N LYS A 66 -4.38 14.47 10.50
CA LYS A 66 -2.95 14.33 10.23
C LYS A 66 -2.45 12.91 10.55
N SER A 67 -2.84 12.36 11.70
CA SER A 67 -2.48 11.00 12.10
C SER A 67 -3.03 9.92 11.15
N GLN A 68 -4.22 10.13 10.56
CA GLN A 68 -4.76 9.20 9.56
C GLN A 68 -4.01 9.30 8.22
N ILE A 69 -3.63 10.51 7.80
CA ILE A 69 -2.78 10.68 6.61
C ILE A 69 -1.42 9.99 6.81
N ASP A 70 -0.82 10.10 8.00
CA ASP A 70 0.42 9.39 8.32
C ASP A 70 0.26 7.86 8.27
N LYS A 71 -0.89 7.33 8.71
CA LYS A 71 -1.23 5.90 8.59
C LYS A 71 -1.33 5.48 7.13
N MET A 72 -2.03 6.27 6.32
CA MET A 72 -2.15 6.01 4.88
C MET A 72 -0.77 6.04 4.20
N GLY A 73 0.11 6.97 4.57
CA GLY A 73 1.49 7.02 4.09
C GLY A 73 2.31 5.78 4.45
N ARG A 74 2.04 5.12 5.59
CA ARG A 74 2.66 3.82 5.92
C ARG A 74 2.15 2.70 5.01
N ILE A 75 0.87 2.73 4.64
CA ILE A 75 0.28 1.73 3.73
C ILE A 75 0.86 1.89 2.32
N THR A 76 0.96 3.12 1.79
CA THR A 76 1.55 3.36 0.45
C THR A 76 3.03 2.95 0.43
N LYS A 77 3.79 3.19 1.51
CA LYS A 77 5.16 2.66 1.64
C LYS A 77 5.23 1.13 1.58
N LYS A 78 4.27 0.42 2.19
CA LYS A 78 4.23 -1.05 2.11
C LYS A 78 3.87 -1.53 0.69
N LEU A 79 2.95 -0.86 0.01
CA LEU A 79 2.62 -1.14 -1.40
C LEU A 79 3.86 -1.02 -2.30
N MET A 80 4.66 0.04 -2.13
CA MET A 80 5.91 0.22 -2.90
C MET A 80 6.99 -0.83 -2.58
N ARG A 81 6.87 -1.56 -1.46
CA ARG A 81 7.83 -2.58 -1.02
C ARG A 81 7.37 -4.00 -1.32
N ILE A 82 6.33 -4.18 -2.14
CA ILE A 82 5.92 -5.52 -2.59
C ILE A 82 7.06 -6.14 -3.41
N THR A 83 7.44 -7.38 -3.09
CA THR A 83 8.52 -8.11 -3.78
C THR A 83 8.12 -9.52 -4.22
N ARG A 84 6.93 -9.99 -3.84
CA ARG A 84 6.42 -11.32 -4.17
C ARG A 84 4.90 -11.34 -4.27
N TYR A 85 4.37 -12.26 -5.06
CA TYR A 85 2.93 -12.47 -5.19
C TYR A 85 2.40 -13.30 -4.02
N GLU A 86 1.85 -12.62 -3.01
CA GLU A 86 1.19 -13.23 -1.85
C GLU A 86 -0.25 -12.76 -1.76
N THR A 87 -1.17 -13.70 -1.53
CA THR A 87 -2.60 -13.41 -1.48
C THR A 87 -3.24 -13.95 -0.22
N CYS A 88 -4.34 -13.32 0.20
CA CYS A 88 -5.24 -13.84 1.20
C CYS A 88 -6.64 -14.03 0.62
N GLU A 89 -7.43 -14.91 1.24
CA GLU A 89 -8.84 -15.02 0.92
C GLU A 89 -9.58 -13.78 1.41
N TYR A 90 -10.35 -13.23 0.50
CA TYR A 90 -11.29 -12.16 0.71
C TYR A 90 -12.68 -12.66 0.32
N ILE A 91 -13.71 -11.94 0.75
CA ILE A 91 -15.14 -12.26 0.63
C ILE A 91 -15.48 -13.16 -0.58
N GLU A 92 -16.27 -14.22 -0.32
CA GLU A 92 -16.84 -15.10 -1.35
C GLU A 92 -15.82 -15.66 -2.35
N SER A 93 -14.68 -16.14 -1.85
CA SER A 93 -13.62 -16.80 -2.62
C SER A 93 -12.79 -15.87 -3.53
N THR A 94 -12.94 -14.55 -3.37
CA THR A 94 -12.08 -13.58 -4.06
C THR A 94 -10.70 -13.56 -3.40
N LYS A 95 -9.61 -13.45 -4.18
CA LYS A 95 -8.27 -13.27 -3.61
C LYS A 95 -7.84 -11.81 -3.76
N ILE A 96 -7.25 -11.27 -2.70
CA ILE A 96 -6.58 -9.96 -2.74
C ILE A 96 -5.12 -10.12 -2.36
N ILE A 97 -4.29 -9.14 -2.74
CA ILE A 97 -2.89 -9.11 -2.32
C ILE A 97 -2.82 -8.88 -0.82
N ASP A 98 -2.10 -9.75 -0.13
CA ASP A 98 -1.74 -9.55 1.26
C ASP A 98 -0.52 -8.62 1.31
N ILE A 99 -0.76 -7.32 1.39
CA ILE A 99 0.28 -6.29 1.34
C ILE A 99 1.34 -6.51 2.43
N TYR A 100 0.99 -7.12 3.57
CA TYR A 100 1.92 -7.35 4.66
C TYR A 100 2.83 -8.54 4.38
N LYS A 101 2.30 -9.65 3.87
CA LYS A 101 3.11 -10.82 3.49
C LYS A 101 3.89 -10.61 2.19
N ALA A 102 3.32 -9.84 1.26
CA ALA A 102 3.88 -9.53 -0.04
C ALA A 102 5.04 -8.53 0.02
N SER A 103 5.13 -7.73 1.09
CA SER A 103 6.20 -6.73 1.27
C SER A 103 7.32 -7.21 2.18
N ASP A 104 8.51 -6.67 1.97
CA ASP A 104 9.64 -6.93 2.86
C ASP A 104 9.53 -6.12 4.16
N GLU A 105 9.79 -6.79 5.30
CA GLU A 105 9.60 -6.24 6.65
C GLU A 105 10.67 -5.22 7.04
N GLU A 106 11.83 -5.21 6.38
CA GLU A 106 12.99 -4.42 6.77
C GLU A 106 13.10 -3.09 6.01
N ALA A 107 12.71 -2.00 6.68
CA ALA A 107 13.46 -0.75 6.78
C ALA A 107 12.73 0.24 7.66
#